data_AF-A0A090WWB5-F1
#
_entry.id   AF-A0A090WWB5-F1
#
_cell.length_a   1.000
_cell.length_b   1.000
_cell.length_c   1.000
_cell.angle_alpha   90.00
_cell.angle_beta   90.00
_cell.angle_gamma   90.00
#
_symmetry.space_group_name_H-M   'P 1'
#
loop_
_entity.id
_entity.type
_entity.pdbx_description
1 polymer ?
#
loop_
_entity_poly.entity_id
_entity_poly.type
_entity_poly.pdbx_seq_one_letter_code
_entity_poly.pdbx_strand_id
1 'polypeptide(L)'
;MKKKYLVLFVLAVLSVTSYAQKASVEKSTYGVQTGFLGVWVHREVKLSNEIALRAEVGMDLGLWGWRFLSKIGIFVSSGNSFRASLVL
;
A
#
# COMPACT_ATOMS: atom_id res chain seq x y z
N MET A 1 17.92 -29.88 13.65
CA MET A 1 18.38 -28.81 12.74
C MET A 1 17.64 -28.79 11.40
N LYS A 2 17.25 -29.94 10.82
CA LYS A 2 16.60 -30.03 9.48
C LYS A 2 15.11 -29.63 9.43
N LYS A 3 14.37 -29.78 10.55
CA LYS A 3 12.92 -29.53 10.62
C LYS A 3 12.52 -28.04 10.43
N LYS A 4 13.38 -27.10 10.84
CA LYS A 4 13.12 -25.65 10.69
C LYS A 4 13.13 -25.22 9.22
N TYR A 5 14.04 -25.78 8.42
CA TYR A 5 14.11 -25.53 6.98
C TYR A 5 12.92 -26.13 6.23
N LEU A 6 12.38 -27.25 6.71
CA LEU A 6 11.18 -27.86 6.14
C LEU A 6 9.95 -26.94 6.32
N VAL A 7 9.80 -26.34 7.50
CA VAL A 7 8.71 -25.38 7.76
C VAL A 7 8.85 -24.13 6.89
N LEU A 8 10.07 -23.60 6.75
CA LEU A 8 10.34 -22.44 5.90
C LEU A 8 10.05 -22.73 4.41
N PHE A 9 10.42 -23.92 3.94
CA PHE A 9 10.18 -24.36 2.57
C PHE A 9 8.69 -24.52 2.28
N VAL A 10 7.92 -25.09 3.22
CA VAL A 10 6.46 -25.21 3.08
C VAL A 10 5.78 -23.83 3.02
N LEU A 11 6.20 -22.87 3.86
CA LEU A 11 5.69 -21.49 3.81
C LEU A 11 5.99 -20.79 2.48
N ALA A 12 7.18 -21.01 1.92
CA ALA A 12 7.57 -20.42 0.64
C ALA A 12 6.71 -20.97 -0.52
N VAL A 13 6.44 -22.28 -0.55
CA VAL A 13 5.60 -22.91 -1.59
C VAL A 13 4.14 -22.44 -1.51
N LEU A 14 3.60 -22.26 -0.30
CA LEU A 14 2.25 -21.71 -0.08
C LEU A 14 2.11 -20.25 -0.57
N SER A 15 3.21 -19.50 -0.63
CA SER A 15 3.18 -18.11 -1.08
C SER A 15 3.08 -17.97 -2.61
N VAL A 16 3.35 -19.04 -3.37
CA VAL A 16 3.39 -19.02 -4.85
C VAL A 16 2.02 -19.31 -5.47
N THR A 17 1.05 -19.79 -4.70
CA THR A 17 -0.32 -20.05 -5.20
C THR A 17 -1.20 -18.80 -5.09
N SER A 18 -0.83 -17.73 -5.79
CA SER A 18 -1.72 -16.59 -6.01
C SER A 18 -2.53 -16.83 -7.28
N TYR A 19 -3.78 -17.27 -7.15
CA TYR A 19 -4.73 -17.15 -8.25
C TYR A 19 -4.98 -15.66 -8.50
N ALA A 20 -4.52 -15.15 -9.64
CA ALA A 20 -4.97 -13.85 -10.12
C ALA A 20 -6.47 -13.97 -10.39
N GLN A 21 -7.28 -13.41 -9.48
CA GLN A 21 -8.70 -13.29 -9.69
C GLN A 21 -8.90 -12.44 -10.96
N LYS A 22 -9.79 -12.86 -11.87
CA LYS A 22 -10.28 -11.97 -12.92
C LYS A 22 -11.00 -10.82 -12.22
N ALA A 23 -10.27 -9.76 -11.90
CA ALA A 23 -10.81 -8.56 -11.31
C ALA A 23 -11.60 -7.86 -12.40
N SER A 24 -12.93 -7.98 -12.35
CA SER A 24 -13.77 -7.06 -13.09
C SER A 24 -14.13 -5.92 -12.14
N VAL A 25 -13.74 -4.70 -12.50
CA VAL A 25 -14.13 -3.52 -11.73
C VAL A 25 -15.61 -3.30 -12.01
N GLU A 26 -16.50 -3.80 -11.16
CA GLU A 26 -17.94 -3.68 -11.36
C GLU A 26 -18.46 -2.29 -10.95
N LYS A 27 -17.78 -1.61 -10.00
CA LYS A 27 -18.23 -0.33 -9.43
C LYS A 27 -17.06 0.56 -8.99
N SER A 28 -17.26 1.87 -9.08
CA SER A 28 -16.33 2.87 -8.52
C SER A 28 -16.33 2.80 -6.99
N THR A 29 -15.14 2.68 -6.40
CA THR A 29 -14.95 2.41 -4.96
C THR A 29 -14.19 3.56 -4.31
N TYR A 30 -14.52 3.86 -3.05
CA TYR A 30 -13.76 4.79 -2.21
C TYR A 30 -13.06 4.01 -1.12
N GLY A 31 -11.82 4.36 -0.84
CA GLY A 31 -11.03 3.74 0.20
C GLY A 31 -10.24 4.77 1.00
N VAL A 32 -9.97 4.40 2.25
CA VAL A 32 -9.08 5.15 3.12
C VAL A 32 -7.98 4.19 3.54
N GLN A 33 -6.75 4.60 3.32
CA GLN A 33 -5.55 3.90 3.74
C GLN A 33 -4.88 4.73 4.82
N THR A 34 -4.66 4.14 5.99
CA THR A 34 -3.92 4.76 7.09
C THR A 34 -2.65 3.97 7.32
N GLY A 35 -1.55 4.65 7.57
CA GLY A 35 -0.27 4.01 7.87
C GLY A 35 0.52 4.80 8.90
N PHE A 36 1.65 4.24 9.33
CA PHE A 36 2.54 4.87 10.30
C PHE A 36 3.08 6.23 9.83
N LEU A 37 3.19 6.39 8.51
CA LEU A 37 3.74 7.57 7.85
C LEU A 37 2.66 8.46 7.21
N GLY A 38 1.39 8.32 7.57
CA GLY A 38 0.35 9.20 7.00
C GLY A 38 -1.03 8.60 6.85
N VAL A 39 -1.90 9.41 6.25
CA VAL A 39 -3.28 9.04 5.89
C VAL A 39 -3.50 9.40 4.43
N TRP A 40 -4.04 8.45 3.68
CA TRP A 40 -4.35 8.57 2.26
C TRP A 40 -5.81 8.21 2.03
N VAL A 41 -6.51 9.01 1.26
CA VAL A 41 -7.84 8.72 0.74
C VAL A 41 -7.71 8.49 -0.75
N HIS A 42 -8.37 7.45 -1.25
CA HIS A 42 -8.38 7.15 -2.66
C HIS A 42 -9.77 6.90 -3.21
N ARG A 43 -9.91 7.21 -4.49
CA ARG A 43 -11.11 6.99 -5.27
C ARG A 43 -10.75 6.23 -6.54
N GLU A 44 -11.36 5.09 -6.72
CA GLU A 44 -11.31 4.31 -7.96
C GLU A 44 -12.53 4.62 -8.79
N VAL A 45 -12.30 5.15 -10.00
CA VAL A 45 -13.33 5.39 -10.99
C VAL A 45 -13.21 4.33 -12.07
N LYS A 46 -14.28 3.57 -12.31
CA LYS A 46 -14.32 2.60 -13.41
C LYS A 46 -14.29 3.34 -14.75
N LEU A 47 -13.36 3.00 -15.63
CA LEU A 47 -13.36 3.43 -17.03
C LEU A 47 -13.88 2.32 -17.96
N SER A 48 -13.56 1.07 -17.67
CA SER A 48 -14.00 -0.12 -18.41
C SER A 48 -14.16 -1.31 -17.46
N ASN A 49 -14.65 -2.46 -17.94
CA ASN A 49 -14.80 -3.68 -17.14
C ASN A 49 -13.46 -4.26 -16.63
N GLU A 50 -12.34 -3.85 -17.24
CA GLU A 50 -10.99 -4.31 -16.93
C GLU A 50 -10.04 -3.18 -16.50
N ILE A 51 -10.50 -1.93 -16.49
CA ILE A 51 -9.63 -0.77 -16.21
C ILE A 51 -10.37 0.22 -15.32
N ALA A 52 -9.74 0.57 -14.20
CA ALA A 52 -10.13 1.67 -13.32
C ALA A 52 -9.02 2.70 -13.21
N LEU A 53 -9.41 3.97 -13.08
CA LEU A 53 -8.51 5.06 -12.71
C LEU A 53 -8.61 5.28 -11.21
N ARG A 54 -7.52 5.03 -10.48
CA ARG A 54 -7.41 5.36 -9.08
C ARG A 54 -6.74 6.72 -8.92
N ALA A 55 -7.41 7.64 -8.23
CA ALA A 55 -6.84 8.88 -7.75
C ALA A 55 -6.68 8.81 -6.23
N GLU A 56 -5.50 9.15 -5.73
CA GLU A 56 -5.14 9.13 -4.31
C GLU A 56 -4.66 10.52 -3.88
N VAL A 57 -5.10 10.91 -2.69
CA VAL A 57 -4.69 12.12 -1.99
C VAL A 57 -4.30 11.71 -0.59
N GLY A 58 -3.09 12.07 -0.16
CA GLY A 58 -2.73 11.87 1.23
C GLY A 58 -1.79 12.89 1.81
N MET A 59 -1.75 12.84 3.13
CA MET A 59 -0.89 13.61 3.99
C MET A 59 0.18 12.68 4.53
N ASP A 60 1.43 13.00 4.21
CA ASP A 60 2.57 12.23 4.65
C ASP A 60 3.15 12.80 5.94
N LEU A 61 3.48 11.92 6.88
CA LEU A 61 4.24 12.21 8.09
C LEU A 61 5.71 11.90 7.85
N GLY A 62 6.56 12.88 8.12
CA GLY A 62 8.00 12.75 8.09
C GLY A 62 8.57 12.38 9.45
N LEU A 63 9.57 11.51 9.46
CA LEU A 63 10.40 11.26 10.62
C LEU A 63 11.72 12.00 10.43
N TRP A 64 12.09 12.79 11.43
CA TRP A 64 13.44 13.35 11.52
C TRP A 64 14.14 12.85 12.78
N GLY A 65 15.42 12.57 12.62
CA GLY A 65 16.29 12.14 13.69
C GLY A 65 17.70 12.61 13.37
N TRP A 66 18.34 13.27 14.34
CA TRP A 66 19.75 13.62 14.23
C TRP A 66 20.58 12.41 14.64
N ARG A 67 21.61 12.08 13.85
CA ARG A 67 22.47 10.90 14.06
C ARG A 67 23.19 10.88 15.43
N PHE A 68 23.14 11.98 16.17
CA PHE A 68 23.79 12.20 17.47
C PHE A 68 22.81 12.38 18.65
N LEU A 69 21.49 12.38 18.44
CA LEU A 69 20.51 12.56 19.52
C LEU A 69 19.62 11.33 19.67
N SER A 70 19.44 10.87 20.91
CA SER A 70 18.52 9.80 21.33
C SER A 70 17.03 10.15 21.17
N LYS A 71 16.69 11.22 20.44
CA LYS A 71 15.35 11.81 20.36
C LYS A 71 14.88 11.84 18.91
N ILE A 72 13.83 11.08 18.62
CA ILE A 72 13.13 11.04 17.33
C ILE A 72 11.92 11.97 17.42
N GLY A 73 11.66 12.76 16.37
CA GLY A 73 10.47 13.57 16.24
C GLY A 73 9.63 13.17 15.02
N ILE A 74 8.34 13.51 15.05
CA ILE A 74 7.41 13.37 13.93
C ILE A 74 7.01 14.77 13.50
N PHE A 75 6.99 15.03 12.20
CA PHE A 75 6.45 16.26 11.64
C PHE A 75 5.50 15.94 10.49
N VAL A 76 4.51 16.79 10.25
CA VAL A 76 3.69 16.71 9.04
C VAL A 76 4.51 17.29 7.89
N SER A 77 4.73 16.48 6.86
CA SER A 77 5.38 16.96 5.65
C SER A 77 4.38 17.83 4.89
N SER A 78 4.78 19.06 4.54
CA SER A 78 3.92 19.97 3.75
C SER A 78 3.69 19.48 2.31
N GLY A 79 4.36 18.41 1.88
CA GLY A 79 4.15 17.78 0.59
C GLY A 79 2.92 16.89 0.61
N ASN A 80 1.85 17.30 -0.09
CA ASN A 80 0.71 16.43 -0.36
C ASN A 80 1.10 15.42 -1.44
N SER A 81 0.95 14.13 -1.15
CA SER A 81 1.15 13.07 -2.14
C SER A 81 -0.13 12.90 -2.96
N PHE A 82 -0.12 13.47 -4.17
CA PHE A 82 -1.14 13.22 -5.19
C PHE A 82 -0.64 12.14 -6.14
N ARG A 83 -1.39 11.05 -6.29
CA ARG A 83 -1.06 9.96 -7.21
C ARG A 83 -2.28 9.57 -8.01
N ALA A 84 -2.10 9.41 -9.32
CA ALA A 84 -3.10 8.83 -10.19
C ALA A 84 -2.48 7.60 -10.86
N SER A 85 -3.15 6.45 -10.77
CA SER A 85 -2.71 5.20 -11.38
C SER A 85 -3.86 4.51 -12.07
N LEU A 86 -3.56 3.84 -13.19
CA LEU A 86 -4.46 2.84 -13.74
C LEU A 86 -4.36 1.57 -12.89
N VAL A 87 -5.52 0.97 -12.63
CA VAL A 87 -5.69 -0.29 -11.89
C VAL A 87 -6.42 -1.24 -12.82
N LEU A 88 -5.90 -2.46 -12.94
CA LEU A 88 -6.42 -3.55 -13.78
C LEU A 88 -7.21 -4.54 -12.92
#